data_AF-A0AAQ0CSN9-F1
#
_entry.id   AF-A0AAQ0CSN9-F1
#
_cell.length_a   1.000
_cell.length_b   1.000
_cell.length_c   1.000
_cell.angle_alpha   90.00
_cell.angle_beta   90.00
_cell.angle_gamma   90.00
#
_symmetry.space_group_name_H-M   'P 1'
#
loop_
_entity.id
_entity.type
_entity.pdbx_description
1 polymer ?
#
loop_
_entity_poly.entity_id
_entity_poly.type
_entity_poly.pdbx_seq_one_letter_code
_entity_poly.pdbx_strand_id
1 'polypeptide(L)'
;MQVQDLAGATLDYWVAMAEDLVAPRIDTSRCMVIREPGGVPTSFAPSSSWADGGPIVERLPFAAFERDGGRGAWHAVLHRAVPAAGERCTFNQSGPTLLIAAMRTLVASTFGDDVPDLDMARPR
;
A
#
# COMPACT_ATOMS: atom_id res chain seq x y z
N MET A 1 -8.36 -4.83 11.15
CA MET A 1 -7.26 -3.88 11.37
C MET A 1 -7.56 -2.66 10.53
N GLN A 2 -7.53 -1.48 11.14
CA GLN A 2 -7.79 -0.23 10.45
C GLN A 2 -6.64 0.11 9.52
N VAL A 3 -6.93 0.46 8.26
CA VAL A 3 -5.91 0.75 7.24
C VAL A 3 -5.06 1.96 7.64
N GLN A 4 -5.68 2.96 8.28
CA GLN A 4 -4.98 4.14 8.80
C GLN A 4 -3.91 3.83 9.87
N ASP A 5 -3.96 2.64 10.49
CA ASP A 5 -3.02 2.22 11.53
C ASP A 5 -1.93 1.27 11.00
N LEU A 6 -2.08 0.77 9.76
CA LEU A 6 -1.11 -0.14 9.15
C LEU A 6 0.26 0.53 8.99
N ALA A 7 1.34 -0.18 9.33
CA ALA A 7 2.71 0.27 9.17
C ALA A 7 3.67 -0.90 8.96
N GLY A 8 4.87 -0.61 8.45
CA GLY A 8 5.94 -1.59 8.24
C GLY A 8 5.49 -2.78 7.38
N ALA A 9 5.99 -3.97 7.71
CA ALA A 9 5.73 -5.18 6.93
C ALA A 9 4.24 -5.53 6.78
N THR A 10 3.40 -5.18 7.76
CA THR A 10 1.95 -5.38 7.66
C THR A 10 1.35 -4.52 6.55
N LEU A 11 1.76 -3.25 6.46
CA LEU A 11 1.35 -2.37 5.36
C LEU A 11 1.88 -2.87 4.02
N ASP A 12 3.15 -3.27 3.97
CA ASP A 12 3.79 -3.79 2.75
C ASP A 12 3.12 -5.07 2.24
N TYR A 13 2.70 -5.96 3.15
CA TYR A 13 1.93 -7.16 2.82
C TYR A 13 0.59 -6.81 2.17
N TRP A 14 -0.14 -5.85 2.72
CA TRP A 14 -1.42 -5.42 2.14
C TRP A 14 -1.25 -4.69 0.81
N VAL A 15 -0.13 -3.98 0.60
CA VAL A 15 0.23 -3.45 -0.71
C VAL A 15 0.49 -4.57 -1.70
N ALA A 16 1.23 -5.62 -1.30
CA ALA A 16 1.48 -6.78 -2.15
C ALA A 16 0.19 -7.48 -2.58
N MET A 17 -0.77 -7.62 -1.65
CA MET A 17 -2.10 -8.13 -1.96
C MET A 17 -2.87 -7.21 -2.92
N ALA A 18 -2.79 -5.88 -2.74
CA ALA A 18 -3.47 -4.92 -3.63
C ALA A 18 -2.89 -4.89 -5.05
N GLU A 19 -1.60 -5.22 -5.18
CA GLU A 19 -0.85 -5.28 -6.44
C GLU A 19 -0.88 -6.68 -7.07
N ASP A 20 -1.63 -7.61 -6.50
CA ASP A 20 -1.78 -9.00 -6.97
C ASP A 20 -0.42 -9.73 -7.09
N LEU A 21 0.49 -9.46 -6.15
CA LEU A 21 1.79 -10.14 -6.09
C LEU A 21 1.65 -11.56 -5.52
N VAL A 22 2.51 -12.46 -5.97
CA VAL A 22 2.43 -13.89 -5.65
C VAL A 22 3.07 -14.21 -4.29
N ALA A 23 2.43 -15.06 -3.50
CA ALA A 23 2.93 -15.60 -2.25
C ALA A 23 3.40 -14.55 -1.23
N PRO A 24 2.65 -13.44 -1.00
CA PRO A 24 3.04 -12.46 0.00
C PRO A 24 3.03 -13.11 1.38
N ARG A 25 4.06 -12.81 2.17
CA ARG A 25 4.19 -13.25 3.57
C ARG A 25 5.11 -12.33 4.34
N ILE A 26 4.99 -12.34 5.67
CA ILE A 26 5.90 -11.64 6.55
C ILE A 26 6.90 -12.65 7.14
N ASP A 27 8.18 -12.44 6.87
CA ASP A 27 9.30 -13.17 7.46
C ASP A 27 10.16 -12.21 8.28
N THR A 28 10.31 -12.49 9.58
CA THR A 28 11.18 -11.74 10.48
C THR A 28 11.01 -10.21 10.34
N SER A 29 9.75 -9.76 10.32
CA SER A 29 9.35 -8.36 10.17
C SER A 29 9.62 -7.72 8.80
N ARG A 30 9.77 -8.51 7.72
CA ARG A 30 9.83 -8.03 6.33
C ARG A 30 8.74 -8.68 5.51
N CYS A 31 8.10 -7.91 4.63
CA CYS A 31 7.23 -8.49 3.61
C CYS A 31 8.09 -9.08 2.49
N MET A 32 7.77 -10.32 2.13
CA MET A 32 8.43 -11.11 1.09
C MET A 32 7.42 -11.46 0.02
N VAL A 33 7.78 -11.29 -1.25
CA VAL A 33 6.92 -11.57 -2.41
C VAL A 33 7.69 -12.27 -3.51
N ILE A 34 6.98 -12.94 -4.41
CA ILE A 34 7.53 -13.48 -5.65
C ILE A 34 7.06 -12.56 -6.80
N ARG A 35 8.01 -11.89 -7.47
CA ARG A 35 7.72 -10.92 -8.54
C ARG A 35 7.53 -11.56 -9.91
N GLU A 36 8.11 -12.74 -10.12
CA GLU A 36 8.08 -13.47 -11.37
C GLU A 36 7.63 -14.91 -11.12
N PRO A 37 6.79 -15.51 -11.98
CA PRO A 37 6.37 -16.90 -11.81
C PRO A 37 7.57 -17.86 -11.67
N GLY A 38 7.62 -18.59 -10.55
CA GLY A 38 8.74 -19.50 -10.22
C GLY A 38 9.99 -18.83 -9.65
N GLY A 39 9.95 -17.52 -9.41
CA GLY A 39 11.04 -16.75 -8.80
C GLY A 39 11.26 -17.04 -7.31
N VAL A 40 12.39 -16.55 -6.79
CA VAL A 40 12.72 -16.63 -5.37
C VAL A 40 12.02 -15.51 -4.60
N PRO A 41 11.53 -15.74 -3.37
CA PRO A 41 10.99 -14.68 -2.53
C PRO A 41 12.00 -13.55 -2.32
N THR A 42 11.61 -12.33 -2.62
CA THR A 42 12.41 -11.11 -2.44
C THR A 42 11.73 -10.15 -1.47
N SER A 43 12.53 -9.32 -0.79
CA SER A 43 11.99 -8.27 0.07
C SER A 43 11.18 -7.28 -0.75
N PHE A 44 10.07 -6.86 -0.19
CA PHE A 44 9.19 -5.85 -0.74
C PHE A 44 8.78 -4.90 0.37
N ALA A 45 9.25 -3.66 0.30
CA ALA A 45 9.05 -2.68 1.36
C ALA A 45 8.58 -1.33 0.81
N PRO A 46 7.48 -1.27 0.04
CA PRO A 46 7.03 -0.06 -0.64
C PRO A 46 6.69 1.10 0.31
N SER A 47 6.39 0.84 1.59
CA SER A 47 6.14 1.89 2.58
C SER A 47 7.42 2.60 3.08
N SER A 48 8.60 2.04 2.84
CA SER A 48 9.88 2.56 3.38
C SER A 48 11.04 2.60 2.37
N SER A 49 10.96 1.83 1.28
CA SER A 49 11.95 1.79 0.20
C SER A 49 11.41 2.51 -1.04
N TRP A 50 12.10 3.56 -1.48
CA TRP A 50 11.76 4.27 -2.72
C TRP A 50 11.91 3.41 -3.97
N ALA A 51 12.81 2.43 -3.97
CA ALA A 51 12.97 1.51 -5.09
C ALA A 51 11.71 0.66 -5.33
N ASP A 52 10.95 0.37 -4.26
CA ASP A 52 9.69 -0.37 -4.34
C ASP A 52 8.48 0.56 -4.47
N GLY A 53 8.39 1.59 -3.62
CA GLY A 53 7.23 2.46 -3.53
C GLY A 53 7.17 3.53 -4.63
N GLY A 54 8.32 4.02 -5.12
CA GLY A 54 8.38 5.05 -6.16
C GLY A 54 7.68 4.63 -7.46
N PRO A 55 8.01 3.46 -8.04
CA PRO A 55 7.34 2.97 -9.24
C PRO A 55 5.82 2.78 -9.07
N ILE A 56 5.33 2.47 -7.86
CA ILE A 56 3.90 2.36 -7.56
C ILE A 56 3.25 3.75 -7.58
N VAL A 57 3.87 4.74 -6.94
CA VAL A 57 3.39 6.13 -6.89
C VAL A 57 3.28 6.73 -8.29
N GLU A 58 4.27 6.51 -9.15
CA GLU A 58 4.26 7.03 -10.53
C GLU A 58 3.24 6.31 -11.44
N ARG A 59 3.05 5.00 -11.28
CA ARG A 59 2.14 4.22 -12.12
C ARG A 59 0.67 4.43 -11.78
N LEU A 60 0.36 4.60 -10.49
CA LEU A 60 -1.01 4.72 -10.02
C LEU A 60 -1.53 6.17 -10.13
N PRO A 61 -2.85 6.37 -10.26
CA PRO A 61 -3.46 7.69 -10.45
C PRO A 61 -3.53 8.51 -9.14
N PHE A 62 -2.38 8.73 -8.49
CA PHE A 62 -2.28 9.66 -7.37
C PHE A 62 -2.48 11.09 -7.87
N ALA A 63 -3.45 11.78 -7.28
CA ALA A 63 -3.86 13.11 -7.68
C ALA A 63 -3.03 14.20 -6.99
N ALA A 64 -2.70 13.97 -5.72
CA ALA A 64 -2.02 14.94 -4.88
C ALA A 64 -1.29 14.27 -3.72
N PHE A 65 -0.19 14.91 -3.32
CA PHE A 65 0.50 14.68 -2.06
C PHE A 65 0.64 16.00 -1.33
N GLU A 66 0.04 16.09 -0.15
CA GLU A 66 0.00 17.32 0.63
C GLU A 66 0.73 17.14 1.95
N ARG A 67 1.45 18.19 2.36
CA ARG A 67 2.11 18.26 3.67
C ARG A 67 2.11 19.71 4.14
N ASP A 68 1.28 20.01 5.12
CA ASP A 68 1.01 21.36 5.60
C ASP A 68 2.29 22.12 5.98
N GLY A 69 2.56 23.21 5.26
CA GLY A 69 3.74 24.04 5.48
C GLY A 69 5.07 23.26 5.43
N GLY A 70 5.11 22.14 4.69
CA GLY A 70 6.30 21.29 4.57
C GLY A 70 6.66 20.50 5.84
N ARG A 71 5.79 20.45 6.86
CA ARG A 71 6.03 19.77 8.14
C ARG A 71 4.86 18.85 8.49
N GLY A 72 5.09 17.89 9.38
CA GLY A 72 4.05 16.98 9.86
C GLY A 72 3.69 15.87 8.88
N ALA A 73 2.44 15.41 8.96
CA ALA A 73 1.94 14.26 8.21
C ALA A 73 1.74 14.55 6.72
N TRP A 74 1.98 13.53 5.90
CA TRP A 74 1.62 13.51 4.49
C TRP A 74 0.20 13.03 4.32
N HIS A 75 -0.49 13.60 3.33
CA HIS A 75 -1.82 13.19 2.89
C HIS A 75 -1.73 12.82 1.42
N ALA A 76 -2.21 11.63 1.05
CA ALA A 76 -2.15 11.11 -0.31
C ALA A 76 -3.56 10.94 -0.85
N VAL A 77 -3.82 11.49 -2.03
CA VAL A 77 -5.12 11.40 -2.72
C VAL A 77 -4.97 10.51 -3.95
N LEU A 78 -5.83 9.50 -4.08
CA LEU A 78 -5.86 8.59 -5.23
C LEU A 78 -7.24 8.64 -5.91
N HIS A 79 -7.26 8.79 -7.23
CA HIS A 79 -8.50 8.70 -8.02
C HIS A 79 -8.66 7.32 -8.64
N ARG A 80 -9.73 6.60 -8.32
CA ARG A 80 -10.04 5.32 -8.98
C ARG A 80 -11.48 5.30 -9.44
N ALA A 81 -11.71 4.79 -10.65
CA ALA A 81 -13.06 4.57 -11.15
C ALA A 81 -13.69 3.40 -10.37
N VAL A 82 -14.88 3.61 -9.81
CA VAL A 82 -15.65 2.55 -9.18
C VAL A 82 -16.82 2.22 -10.10
N PRO A 83 -16.87 0.99 -10.69
CA PRO A 83 -17.86 0.65 -11.71
C PRO A 83 -19.32 0.87 -11.31
N ALA A 84 -19.62 0.75 -10.01
CA ALA A 84 -20.97 0.89 -9.48
C ALA A 84 -21.44 2.35 -9.32
N ALA A 85 -20.52 3.33 -9.29
CA ALA A 85 -20.84 4.71 -8.93
C ALA A 85 -20.99 5.65 -10.15
N GLY A 86 -20.58 5.23 -11.35
CA GLY A 86 -20.57 6.10 -12.54
C GLY A 86 -19.61 7.31 -12.45
N GLU A 87 -18.94 7.50 -11.32
CA GLU A 87 -18.06 8.63 -10.99
C GLU A 87 -16.68 8.14 -10.51
N ARG A 88 -15.69 9.04 -10.54
CA ARG A 88 -14.36 8.79 -9.96
C ARG A 88 -14.45 8.95 -8.44
N CYS A 89 -14.13 7.90 -7.69
CA CYS A 89 -14.00 8.00 -6.24
C CYS A 89 -12.61 8.50 -5.87
N THR A 90 -12.56 9.36 -4.87
CA THR A 90 -11.34 9.81 -4.20
C THR A 90 -11.11 8.98 -2.96
N PHE A 91 -9.93 8.38 -2.87
CA PHE A 91 -9.45 7.75 -1.65
C PHE A 91 -8.37 8.63 -1.05
N ASN A 92 -8.41 8.82 0.26
CA ASN A 92 -7.42 9.59 0.97
C ASN A 92 -7.01 8.87 2.27
N GLN A 93 -5.71 8.89 2.54
CA GLN A 93 -5.14 8.46 3.81
C GLN A 93 -3.94 9.34 4.16
N SER A 94 -3.57 9.33 5.43
CA SER A 94 -2.41 10.05 5.95
C SER A 94 -1.33 9.12 6.49
N GLY A 95 -0.10 9.65 6.60
CA GLY A 95 1.03 8.93 7.14
C GLY A 95 2.19 9.85 7.52
N PRO A 96 3.12 9.39 8.37
CA PRO A 96 4.28 10.18 8.76
C PRO A 96 5.29 10.39 7.62
N THR A 97 5.21 9.58 6.55
CA THR A 97 6.00 9.74 5.32
C THR A 97 5.08 9.68 4.10
N LEU A 98 5.57 10.22 2.97
CA LEU A 98 4.84 10.18 1.69
C LEU A 98 4.49 8.75 1.31
N LEU A 99 5.45 7.84 1.39
CA LEU A 99 5.24 6.43 1.04
C LEU A 99 4.21 5.75 1.94
N ILE A 100 4.23 6.00 3.26
CA ILE A 100 3.23 5.42 4.16
C ILE A 100 1.82 5.94 3.81
N ALA A 101 1.67 7.26 3.56
CA ALA A 101 0.40 7.83 3.14
C ALA A 101 -0.08 7.20 1.81
N ALA A 102 0.80 7.12 0.80
CA ALA A 102 0.51 6.53 -0.49
C ALA A 102 0.05 5.08 -0.38
N MET A 103 0.81 4.25 0.35
CA MET A 103 0.52 2.83 0.51
C MET A 103 -0.79 2.58 1.28
N ARG A 104 -1.07 3.37 2.32
CA ARG A 104 -2.37 3.30 3.00
C ARG A 104 -3.52 3.69 2.08
N THR A 105 -3.37 4.75 1.28
CA THR A 105 -4.40 5.15 0.31
C THR A 105 -4.63 4.05 -0.73
N LEU A 106 -3.57 3.40 -1.22
CA LEU A 106 -3.69 2.26 -2.14
C LEU A 106 -4.48 1.11 -1.49
N VAL A 107 -4.10 0.69 -0.29
CA VAL A 107 -4.80 -0.38 0.44
C VAL A 107 -6.28 -0.02 0.66
N ALA A 108 -6.57 1.21 1.10
CA ALA A 108 -7.93 1.68 1.31
C ALA A 108 -8.75 1.69 0.00
N SER A 109 -8.14 2.05 -1.12
CA SER A 109 -8.79 2.05 -2.43
C SER A 109 -9.11 0.66 -2.99
N THR A 110 -8.54 -0.39 -2.39
CA THR A 110 -8.75 -1.78 -2.81
C THR A 110 -9.62 -2.54 -1.82
N PHE A 111 -9.43 -2.32 -0.51
CA PHE A 111 -10.07 -3.13 0.55
C PHE A 111 -11.01 -2.34 1.46
N GLY A 112 -11.07 -1.00 1.35
CA GLY A 112 -11.81 -0.13 2.26
C GLY A 112 -11.03 0.20 3.52
N ASP A 113 -11.72 0.68 4.56
CA ASP A 113 -11.08 1.21 5.78
C ASP A 113 -10.53 0.12 6.72
N ASP A 114 -10.95 -1.13 6.51
CA ASP A 114 -10.59 -2.28 7.32
C ASP A 114 -10.08 -3.45 6.48
N VAL A 115 -9.02 -4.09 6.98
CA VAL A 115 -8.51 -5.36 6.47
C VAL A 115 -8.54 -6.42 7.58
N PRO A 116 -8.73 -7.71 7.26
CA PRO A 116 -8.76 -8.75 8.27
C PRO A 116 -7.41 -8.88 8.99
N ASP A 117 -7.45 -9.30 10.26
CA ASP A 117 -6.25 -9.69 11.00
C ASP A 117 -5.91 -11.14 10.64
N LEU A 118 -4.82 -11.33 9.88
CA LEU A 118 -4.45 -12.62 9.29
C LEU A 118 -3.14 -13.11 9.89
N ASP A 119 -2.99 -14.45 9.96
CA ASP A 119 -1.66 -15.05 10.08
C ASP A 119 -0.90 -14.84 8.75
N MET A 120 -0.04 -13.82 8.73
CA MET A 120 0.74 -13.39 7.55
C MET A 120 2.08 -14.14 7.43
N ALA A 121 2.41 -15.06 8.35
CA ALA A 121 3.65 -15.83 8.25
C ALA A 121 3.61 -16.90 7.14
N ARG A 122 2.40 -17.29 6.72
CA ARG A 122 2.16 -18.28 5.67
C ARG A 122 1.98 -17.59 4.32
N PRO A 123 2.61 -18.09 3.24
CA PRO A 123 2.39 -17.57 1.90
C PRO A 123 0.93 -17.74 1.48
N ARG A 124 0.40 -16.73 0.79
CA ARG A 124 -0.96 -16.73 0.24
C ARG A 124 -1.02 -16.85 -1.27
#